data_AF-A0A9Q0Q481-F1
#
_entry.id   AF-A0A9Q0Q481-F1
#
_cell.length_a   1.000
_cell.length_b   1.000
_cell.length_c   1.000
_cell.angle_alpha   90.00
_cell.angle_beta   90.00
_cell.angle_gamma   90.00
#
_symmetry.space_group_name_H-M   'P 1'
#
loop_
_entity.id
_entity.type
_entity.pdbx_description
1 polymer ?
#
loop_
_entity_poly.entity_id
_entity_poly.type
_entity_poly.pdbx_seq_one_letter_code
_entity_poly.pdbx_strand_id
1 'polypeptide(L)'
;MVYLPMSYLYGKKFVCSTNSLALSLRKEIYTIPYHQIDWDHTRNLCAKEDLFYPHPILQDIMWDCIHKAGEPLLTRWPLSRLRQRALDVVMQHIHHEDEATRYLCLGPVNKVLNMLCCWVEDPNSEAYKCHLARIKDYLWVAEDGMKMQGYNGSQLWDVSLAVQAILATNLAGEFAPMLKKAHSFIKNSQVRANSSDDLNDWYRHISKGAWPFSTPDNGWPVSDCTAEGLKAGILLSRYPSDMVGEAMPADRFYDAVNVILSLQNKNGGFASYELTRSYAWLEMLNPAESFGNIMIDYQYVECTSAVIQGLKSFKKSHPGHRQEEIESCMVKAIDFIERNQQPDGSWYGSWGVCFHVWNMVWSKGACSWWKDLPKQLEYSDSLRILAVETA
;
A
#
# COMPACT_ATOMS: atom_id res chain seq x y z
N MET A 1 -2.94 -3.10 9.45
CA MET A 1 -4.31 -2.53 9.47
C MET A 1 -5.44 -3.54 9.58
N VAL A 2 -5.41 -4.71 8.92
CA VAL A 2 -6.53 -5.68 8.98
C VAL A 2 -6.63 -6.43 10.33
N TYR A 3 -5.50 -6.90 10.88
CA TYR A 3 -5.49 -7.63 12.16
C TYR A 3 -5.90 -6.77 13.37
N LEU A 4 -5.83 -5.45 13.27
CA LEU A 4 -6.20 -4.52 14.34
C LEU A 4 -7.69 -4.65 14.72
N PRO A 5 -8.66 -4.41 13.82
CA PRO A 5 -10.07 -4.62 14.13
C PRO A 5 -10.44 -6.10 14.32
N MET A 6 -9.77 -7.05 13.66
CA MET A 6 -9.97 -8.48 13.94
C MET A 6 -9.65 -8.80 15.41
N SER A 7 -8.54 -8.26 15.94
CA SER A 7 -8.16 -8.46 17.34
C SER A 7 -9.18 -7.86 18.32
N TYR A 8 -9.80 -6.72 17.97
CA TYR A 8 -10.84 -6.10 18.77
C TYR A 8 -12.08 -7.00 18.87
N LEU A 9 -12.59 -7.45 17.72
CA LEU A 9 -13.77 -8.29 17.64
C LEU A 9 -13.54 -9.65 18.32
N TYR A 10 -12.37 -10.25 18.12
CA TYR A 10 -11.95 -11.47 18.81
C TYR A 10 -11.89 -11.26 20.32
N GLY A 11 -11.22 -10.20 20.79
CA GLY A 11 -11.08 -9.90 22.21
C GLY A 11 -12.41 -9.58 22.90
N LYS A 12 -13.35 -8.95 22.19
CA LYS A 12 -14.75 -8.75 22.63
C LYS A 12 -15.59 -10.02 22.61
N LYS A 13 -15.12 -11.09 21.95
CA LYS A 13 -15.91 -12.29 21.63
C LYS A 13 -17.24 -11.94 20.97
N PHE A 14 -17.19 -10.98 20.04
CA PHE A 14 -18.39 -10.48 19.40
C PHE A 14 -19.02 -11.56 18.51
N VAL A 15 -20.33 -11.75 18.66
CA VAL A 15 -21.14 -12.68 17.85
C VAL A 15 -22.47 -11.99 17.53
N CYS A 16 -22.94 -12.10 16.29
CA CYS A 16 -24.24 -11.58 15.90
C CYS A 16 -25.39 -12.38 16.55
N SER A 17 -26.58 -11.77 16.66
CA SER A 17 -27.76 -12.50 17.12
C SER A 17 -28.07 -13.66 16.18
N THR A 18 -28.35 -14.84 16.74
CA THR A 18 -28.71 -16.01 15.95
C THR A 18 -30.13 -15.80 15.40
N ASN A 19 -30.25 -15.76 14.07
CA ASN A 19 -31.53 -15.64 13.35
C ASN A 19 -31.74 -16.83 12.41
N SER A 20 -32.87 -16.85 11.69
CA SER A 20 -33.21 -17.95 10.75
C SER A 20 -32.14 -18.15 9.68
N LEU A 21 -31.59 -17.07 9.14
CA LEU A 21 -30.52 -17.12 8.15
C LEU A 21 -29.25 -17.76 8.73
N ALA A 22 -28.81 -17.33 9.92
CA ALA A 22 -27.65 -17.91 10.59
C ALA A 22 -27.82 -19.41 10.88
N LEU A 23 -29.03 -19.83 11.29
CA LEU A 23 -29.34 -21.25 11.49
C LEU A 23 -29.36 -22.05 10.19
N SER A 24 -29.78 -21.44 9.08
CA SER A 24 -29.75 -22.06 7.75
C SER A 24 -28.31 -22.26 7.28
N LEU A 25 -27.49 -21.21 7.36
CA LEU A 25 -26.07 -21.26 6.99
C LEU A 25 -25.32 -22.37 7.75
N ARG A 26 -25.58 -22.56 9.04
CA ARG A 26 -24.99 -23.65 9.85
C ARG A 26 -25.33 -25.06 9.35
N LYS A 27 -26.38 -25.23 8.56
CA LYS A 27 -26.75 -26.52 7.94
C LYS A 27 -26.20 -26.65 6.52
N GLU A 28 -25.96 -25.53 5.84
CA GLU A 28 -25.55 -25.49 4.43
C GLU A 28 -24.03 -25.55 4.25
N ILE A 29 -23.26 -24.86 5.10
CA ILE A 29 -21.82 -24.67 4.89
C ILE A 29 -20.93 -25.80 5.45
N TYR A 30 -21.47 -26.65 6.32
CA TYR A 30 -20.70 -27.72 6.97
C TYR A 30 -21.16 -29.11 6.48
N THR A 31 -20.21 -30.01 6.28
CA THR A 31 -20.47 -31.40 5.85
C THR A 31 -20.95 -32.31 6.98
N ILE A 32 -20.82 -31.87 8.24
CA ILE A 32 -21.28 -32.57 9.43
C ILE A 32 -22.24 -31.69 10.25
N PRO A 33 -23.09 -32.26 11.10
CA PRO A 33 -23.99 -31.45 11.94
C PRO A 33 -23.22 -30.44 12.79
N TYR A 34 -23.61 -29.16 12.77
CA TYR A 34 -22.90 -28.06 13.42
C TYR A 34 -22.50 -28.30 14.88
N HIS A 35 -23.34 -29.00 15.64
CA HIS A 35 -23.12 -29.29 17.07
C HIS A 35 -22.11 -30.43 17.32
N GLN A 36 -21.68 -31.13 16.28
CA GLN A 36 -20.69 -32.21 16.33
C GLN A 36 -19.29 -31.75 15.87
N ILE A 37 -19.15 -30.50 15.43
CA ILE A 37 -17.87 -29.94 15.00
C ILE A 37 -16.96 -29.77 16.23
N ASP A 38 -15.79 -30.37 16.16
CA ASP A 38 -14.70 -30.12 17.10
C ASP A 38 -13.95 -28.84 16.69
N TRP A 39 -14.41 -27.70 17.20
CA TRP A 39 -13.83 -26.39 16.88
C TRP A 39 -12.36 -26.24 17.29
N ASP A 40 -11.90 -27.00 18.29
CA ASP A 40 -10.51 -26.93 18.72
C ASP A 40 -9.59 -27.61 17.71
N HIS A 41 -10.07 -28.69 17.09
CA HIS A 41 -9.38 -29.39 16.00
C HIS A 41 -9.39 -28.60 14.69
N THR A 42 -10.46 -27.84 14.39
CA THR A 42 -10.56 -27.11 13.12
C THR A 42 -9.64 -25.90 12.99
N ARG A 43 -9.01 -25.42 14.07
CA ARG A 43 -8.21 -24.18 14.08
C ARG A 43 -7.03 -24.16 13.09
N ASN A 44 -6.46 -25.33 12.80
CA ASN A 44 -5.32 -25.47 11.89
C ASN A 44 -5.70 -26.23 10.61
N LEU A 45 -7.00 -26.38 10.32
CA LEU A 45 -7.48 -27.02 9.10
C LEU A 45 -7.67 -25.97 8.02
N CYS A 46 -6.88 -26.08 6.95
CA CYS A 46 -7.02 -25.31 5.72
C CYS A 46 -7.08 -26.28 4.54
N ALA A 47 -7.91 -25.96 3.54
CA ALA A 47 -7.97 -26.76 2.32
C ALA A 47 -6.60 -26.71 1.61
N LYS A 48 -6.10 -27.86 1.16
CA LYS A 48 -4.76 -27.95 0.58
C LYS A 48 -4.62 -27.08 -0.68
N GLU A 49 -5.71 -26.95 -1.43
CA GLU A 49 -5.81 -26.19 -2.66
C GLU A 49 -5.69 -24.67 -2.42
N ASP A 50 -6.07 -24.19 -1.23
CA ASP A 50 -6.06 -22.77 -0.85
C ASP A 50 -4.84 -22.40 0.03
N LEU A 51 -4.07 -23.40 0.46
CA LEU A 51 -2.89 -23.24 1.32
C LEU A 51 -1.66 -22.85 0.50
N PHE A 52 -1.50 -21.55 0.30
CA PHE A 52 -0.33 -20.96 -0.38
C PHE A 52 0.91 -20.87 0.53
N TYR A 53 0.71 -20.51 1.80
CA TYR A 53 1.76 -20.30 2.80
C TYR A 53 1.52 -21.20 4.03
N PRO A 54 2.15 -22.39 4.07
CA PRO A 54 1.95 -23.32 5.18
C PRO A 54 2.64 -22.84 6.46
N HIS A 55 1.98 -23.05 7.60
CA HIS A 55 2.53 -22.72 8.91
C HIS A 55 3.67 -23.66 9.30
N PRO A 56 4.82 -23.14 9.80
CA PRO A 56 5.80 -23.96 10.48
C PRO A 56 5.20 -24.55 11.77
N ILE A 57 5.56 -25.79 12.11
CA ILE A 57 5.09 -26.48 13.33
C ILE A 57 5.30 -25.63 14.60
N LEU A 58 6.39 -24.86 14.66
CA LEU A 58 6.67 -23.98 15.79
C LEU A 58 5.59 -22.88 15.96
N GLN A 59 5.07 -22.37 14.85
CA GLN A 59 4.00 -21.38 14.81
C GLN A 59 2.71 -21.96 15.38
N ASP A 60 2.34 -23.18 14.96
CA ASP A 60 1.20 -23.92 15.50
C ASP A 60 1.30 -24.14 17.01
N ILE A 61 2.47 -24.59 17.49
CA ILE A 61 2.71 -24.79 18.93
C ILE A 61 2.52 -23.47 19.68
N MET A 62 3.08 -22.37 19.16
CA MET A 62 2.97 -21.06 19.78
C MET A 62 1.50 -20.61 19.88
N TRP A 63 0.73 -20.72 18.81
CA TRP A 63 -0.68 -20.35 18.83
C TRP A 63 -1.52 -21.25 19.72
N ASP A 64 -1.23 -22.55 19.75
CA ASP A 64 -1.88 -23.48 20.67
C ASP A 64 -1.60 -23.12 22.12
N CYS A 65 -0.38 -22.71 22.47
CA CYS A 65 -0.07 -22.20 23.80
C CYS A 65 -0.85 -20.92 24.12
N ILE A 66 -0.88 -19.96 23.19
CA ILE A 66 -1.63 -18.71 23.37
C ILE A 66 -3.12 -19.00 23.55
N HIS A 67 -3.68 -19.91 22.78
CA HIS A 67 -5.10 -20.23 22.83
C HIS A 67 -5.47 -21.11 24.05
N LYS A 68 -4.76 -22.21 24.30
CA LYS A 68 -5.12 -23.16 25.36
C LYS A 68 -4.73 -22.67 26.75
N ALA A 69 -3.67 -21.87 26.88
CA ALA A 69 -3.22 -21.34 28.16
C ALA A 69 -3.50 -19.83 28.29
N GLY A 70 -3.11 -19.03 27.30
CA GLY A 70 -3.22 -17.57 27.34
C GLY A 70 -4.67 -17.08 27.38
N GLU A 71 -5.53 -17.59 26.50
CA GLU A 71 -6.92 -17.12 26.42
C GLU A 71 -7.72 -17.36 27.71
N PRO A 72 -7.71 -18.56 28.33
CA PRO A 72 -8.38 -18.77 29.61
C PRO A 72 -7.87 -17.84 30.71
N LEU A 73 -6.56 -17.59 30.78
CA LEU A 73 -5.96 -16.68 31.76
C LEU A 73 -6.47 -15.25 31.58
N LEU A 74 -6.49 -14.75 30.35
CA LEU A 74 -6.92 -13.39 30.01
C LEU A 74 -8.45 -13.17 30.17
N THR A 75 -9.24 -14.22 30.39
CA THR A 75 -10.67 -14.08 30.75
C THR A 75 -10.91 -13.92 32.25
N ARG A 76 -9.92 -14.22 33.10
CA ARG A 76 -10.06 -14.25 34.56
C ARG A 76 -9.41 -13.03 35.20
N TRP A 77 -9.96 -12.58 36.31
CA TRP A 77 -9.36 -11.51 37.11
C TRP A 77 -8.03 -11.99 37.74
N PRO A 78 -6.95 -11.16 37.76
CA PRO A 78 -6.88 -9.76 37.32
C PRO A 78 -6.49 -9.56 35.85
N LEU A 79 -6.09 -10.62 35.13
CA LEU A 79 -5.56 -10.54 33.77
C LEU A 79 -6.60 -10.08 32.73
N SER A 80 -7.89 -10.22 33.02
CA SER A 80 -8.97 -9.62 32.22
C SER A 80 -8.88 -8.09 32.12
N ARG A 81 -8.22 -7.41 33.07
CA ARG A 81 -7.93 -5.97 32.95
C ARG A 81 -6.92 -5.66 31.84
N LEU A 82 -5.97 -6.56 31.58
CA LEU A 82 -5.02 -6.40 30.47
C LEU A 82 -5.77 -6.49 29.13
N ARG A 83 -6.71 -7.42 29.01
CA ARG A 83 -7.58 -7.50 27.82
C ARG A 83 -8.37 -6.22 27.62
N GLN A 84 -9.03 -5.71 28.67
CA GLN A 84 -9.81 -4.48 28.55
C GLN A 84 -8.92 -3.31 28.10
N ARG A 85 -7.75 -3.13 28.72
CA ARG A 85 -6.79 -2.11 28.31
C ARG A 85 -6.33 -2.27 26.85
N ALA A 86 -6.08 -3.51 26.42
CA ALA A 86 -5.70 -3.78 25.02
C ALA A 86 -6.83 -3.42 24.06
N LEU A 87 -8.08 -3.75 24.40
CA LEU A 87 -9.26 -3.37 23.60
C LEU A 87 -9.42 -1.85 23.51
N ASP A 88 -9.20 -1.13 24.60
CA ASP A 88 -9.28 0.34 24.62
C ASP A 88 -8.20 0.95 23.70
N VAL A 89 -6.96 0.45 23.76
CA VAL A 89 -5.85 0.89 22.89
C VAL A 89 -6.15 0.57 21.42
N VAL A 90 -6.65 -0.64 21.12
CA VAL A 90 -7.01 -1.02 19.76
C VAL A 90 -8.10 -0.10 19.20
N MET A 91 -9.12 0.22 20.00
CA MET A 91 -10.19 1.10 19.56
C MET A 91 -9.72 2.54 19.32
N GLN A 92 -8.77 3.04 20.13
CA GLN A 92 -8.12 4.34 19.87
C GLN A 92 -7.41 4.36 18.50
N HIS A 93 -6.70 3.28 18.14
CA HIS A 93 -6.04 3.18 16.85
C HIS A 93 -7.05 3.05 15.69
N ILE A 94 -8.17 2.37 15.91
CA ILE A 94 -9.27 2.29 14.93
C ILE A 94 -9.84 3.68 14.67
N HIS A 95 -10.21 4.43 15.72
CA HIS A 95 -10.73 5.79 15.59
C HIS A 95 -9.73 6.73 14.91
N HIS A 96 -8.44 6.63 15.26
CA HIS A 96 -7.42 7.44 14.59
C HIS A 96 -7.33 7.13 13.09
N GLU A 97 -7.28 5.85 12.69
CA GLU A 97 -7.29 5.48 11.26
C GLU A 97 -8.55 6.00 10.56
N ASP A 98 -9.70 5.86 11.20
CA ASP A 98 -10.98 6.27 10.67
C ASP A 98 -11.02 7.79 10.43
N GLU A 99 -10.60 8.59 11.40
CA GLU A 99 -10.52 10.05 11.27
C GLU A 99 -9.48 10.47 10.22
N ALA A 100 -8.28 9.88 10.25
CA ALA A 100 -7.18 10.18 9.35
C ALA A 100 -7.51 9.91 7.87
N THR A 101 -8.38 8.95 7.61
CA THR A 101 -8.79 8.53 6.26
C THR A 101 -10.21 8.94 5.90
N ARG A 102 -10.83 9.80 6.72
CA ARG A 102 -12.25 10.22 6.57
C ARG A 102 -13.18 9.03 6.36
N TYR A 103 -12.94 7.97 7.14
CA TYR A 103 -13.68 6.72 7.21
C TYR A 103 -13.59 5.85 5.94
N LEU A 104 -12.59 6.09 5.09
CA LEU A 104 -12.26 5.22 3.95
C LEU A 104 -11.38 4.05 4.33
N CYS A 105 -10.54 4.19 5.37
CA CYS A 105 -9.49 3.25 5.73
C CYS A 105 -8.46 3.01 4.60
N LEU A 106 -7.40 2.27 4.91
CA LEU A 106 -6.41 1.82 3.92
C LEU A 106 -7.03 1.02 2.75
N GLY A 107 -7.93 0.09 3.02
CA GLY A 107 -8.55 -0.78 2.03
C GLY A 107 -9.89 -1.39 2.50
N PRO A 108 -10.53 -2.23 1.66
CA PRO A 108 -11.92 -2.65 1.86
C PRO A 108 -12.10 -3.53 3.12
N VAL A 109 -11.13 -4.41 3.39
CA VAL A 109 -11.22 -5.36 4.51
C VAL A 109 -11.14 -4.62 5.85
N ASN A 110 -10.13 -3.77 6.04
CA ASN A 110 -10.05 -3.00 7.28
C ASN A 110 -11.16 -1.95 7.36
N LYS A 111 -11.63 -1.38 6.24
CA LYS A 111 -12.80 -0.48 6.22
C LYS A 111 -14.05 -1.14 6.81
N VAL A 112 -14.38 -2.35 6.36
CA VAL A 112 -15.60 -3.05 6.82
C VAL A 112 -15.45 -3.51 8.27
N LEU A 113 -14.27 -3.96 8.67
CA LEU A 113 -14.01 -4.39 10.03
C LEU A 113 -13.96 -3.23 11.03
N ASN A 114 -13.34 -2.09 10.69
CA ASN A 114 -13.39 -0.88 11.51
C ASN A 114 -14.83 -0.39 11.68
N MET A 115 -15.61 -0.34 10.59
CA MET A 115 -17.03 -0.01 10.65
C MET A 115 -17.80 -0.93 11.61
N LEU A 116 -17.52 -2.24 11.58
CA LEU A 116 -18.12 -3.19 12.51
C LEU A 116 -17.66 -2.93 13.95
N CYS A 117 -16.39 -2.63 14.19
CA CYS A 117 -15.89 -2.27 15.52
C CYS A 117 -16.60 -1.03 16.08
N CYS A 118 -16.76 0.04 15.28
CA CYS A 118 -17.51 1.24 15.69
C CYS A 118 -18.98 0.91 16.01
N TRP A 119 -19.61 0.01 15.24
CA TRP A 119 -20.96 -0.45 15.52
C TRP A 119 -21.04 -1.26 16.83
N VAL A 120 -20.05 -2.13 17.09
CA VAL A 120 -19.97 -2.93 18.32
C VAL A 120 -19.71 -2.04 19.54
N GLU A 121 -18.94 -0.97 19.38
CA GLU A 121 -18.71 0.03 20.43
C GLU A 121 -19.99 0.82 20.74
N ASP A 122 -20.59 1.44 19.72
CA ASP A 122 -21.88 2.13 19.82
C ASP A 122 -22.58 2.19 18.44
N PRO A 123 -23.70 1.47 18.24
CA PRO A 123 -24.49 1.49 17.01
C PRO A 123 -25.05 2.85 16.60
N ASN A 124 -25.12 3.82 17.52
CA ASN A 124 -25.63 5.16 17.26
C ASN A 124 -24.54 6.23 17.12
N SER A 125 -23.26 5.82 17.23
CA SER A 125 -22.11 6.70 17.15
C SER A 125 -22.04 7.45 15.83
N GLU A 126 -21.44 8.64 15.86
CA GLU A 126 -21.16 9.40 14.64
C GLU A 126 -20.16 8.66 13.75
N ALA A 127 -19.14 8.03 14.36
CA ALA A 127 -18.14 7.24 13.65
C ALA A 127 -18.78 6.14 12.79
N TYR A 128 -19.75 5.39 13.34
CA TYR A 128 -20.48 4.38 12.56
C TYR A 128 -21.27 5.00 11.40
N LYS A 129 -21.94 6.14 11.60
CA LYS A 129 -22.68 6.83 10.52
C LYS A 129 -21.75 7.33 9.41
N CYS A 130 -20.59 7.87 9.77
CA CYS A 130 -19.57 8.27 8.80
C CYS A 130 -19.08 7.07 7.98
N HIS A 131 -18.85 5.92 8.61
CA HIS A 131 -18.50 4.69 7.91
C HIS A 131 -19.57 4.22 6.92
N LEU A 132 -20.85 4.28 7.29
CA LEU A 132 -21.97 3.91 6.42
C LEU A 132 -22.01 4.77 5.15
N ALA A 133 -21.73 6.07 5.28
CA ALA A 133 -21.68 6.99 4.15
C ALA A 133 -20.58 6.62 3.13
N ARG A 134 -19.50 5.98 3.58
CA ARG A 134 -18.32 5.62 2.78
C ARG A 134 -18.35 4.22 2.16
N ILE A 135 -19.41 3.44 2.35
CA ILE A 135 -19.51 2.08 1.75
C ILE A 135 -19.48 2.16 0.22
N LYS A 136 -20.16 3.16 -0.35
CA LYS A 136 -20.32 3.30 -1.80
C LYS A 136 -19.01 3.60 -2.52
N ASP A 137 -18.05 4.22 -1.84
CA ASP A 137 -16.71 4.50 -2.38
C ASP A 137 -15.96 3.22 -2.78
N TYR A 138 -16.35 2.07 -2.23
CA TYR A 138 -15.79 0.76 -2.58
C TYR A 138 -16.65 -0.06 -3.53
N LEU A 139 -17.84 0.40 -3.92
CA LEU A 139 -18.75 -0.37 -4.78
C LEU A 139 -18.65 0.11 -6.24
N TRP A 140 -18.34 -0.80 -7.14
CA TRP A 140 -18.22 -0.55 -8.57
C TRP A 140 -19.19 -1.41 -9.37
N VAL A 141 -19.92 -0.80 -10.30
CA VAL A 141 -20.79 -1.52 -11.23
C VAL A 141 -20.03 -1.77 -12.52
N ALA A 142 -19.66 -3.02 -12.73
CA ALA A 142 -19.05 -3.51 -13.97
C ALA A 142 -20.10 -4.24 -14.83
N GLU A 143 -19.69 -4.64 -16.03
CA GLU A 143 -20.47 -5.42 -17.00
C GLU A 143 -21.02 -6.74 -16.44
N ASP A 144 -20.36 -7.33 -15.44
CA ASP A 144 -20.76 -8.56 -14.74
C ASP A 144 -21.50 -8.29 -13.41
N GLY A 145 -21.81 -7.02 -13.12
CA GLY A 145 -22.57 -6.60 -11.94
C GLY A 145 -21.76 -5.76 -10.94
N MET A 146 -22.33 -5.59 -9.75
CA MET A 146 -21.71 -4.79 -8.69
C MET A 146 -20.67 -5.62 -7.93
N LYS A 147 -19.47 -5.07 -7.76
CA LYS A 147 -18.36 -5.66 -7.01
C LYS A 147 -17.76 -4.67 -6.02
N MET A 148 -17.07 -5.21 -5.00
CA MET A 148 -16.28 -4.41 -4.08
C MET A 148 -14.86 -4.28 -4.62
N GLN A 149 -14.36 -3.05 -4.69
CA GLN A 149 -13.04 -2.70 -5.19
C GLN A 149 -11.94 -3.06 -4.16
N GLY A 150 -10.72 -3.36 -4.63
CA GLY A 150 -9.57 -3.70 -3.77
C GLY A 150 -8.99 -2.50 -2.98
N TYR A 151 -9.32 -1.29 -3.41
CA TYR A 151 -9.14 0.00 -2.73
C TYR A 151 -10.39 0.84 -3.03
N ASN A 152 -10.51 2.08 -2.56
CA ASN A 152 -11.58 2.98 -3.02
C ASN A 152 -11.39 3.47 -4.49
N GLY A 153 -10.55 2.77 -5.26
CA GLY A 153 -10.20 2.99 -6.66
C GLY A 153 -8.67 3.04 -6.87
N SER A 154 -8.26 3.26 -8.12
CA SER A 154 -6.87 3.42 -8.58
C SER A 154 -6.65 4.79 -9.24
N GLN A 155 -7.44 5.79 -8.82
CA GLN A 155 -7.65 7.02 -9.59
C GLN A 155 -6.35 7.79 -9.84
N LEU A 156 -5.53 8.03 -8.81
CA LEU A 156 -4.28 8.74 -9.01
C LEU A 156 -3.27 7.91 -9.79
N TRP A 157 -3.11 6.63 -9.43
CA TRP A 157 -2.23 5.72 -10.13
C TRP A 157 -2.48 5.77 -11.64
N ASP A 158 -3.73 5.55 -12.05
CA ASP A 158 -4.13 5.52 -13.47
C ASP A 158 -3.97 6.88 -14.15
N VAL A 159 -4.39 7.97 -13.50
CA VAL A 159 -4.27 9.32 -14.08
C VAL A 159 -2.80 9.71 -14.26
N SER A 160 -1.94 9.41 -13.28
CA SER A 160 -0.52 9.76 -13.34
C SER A 160 0.21 9.02 -14.47
N LEU A 161 -0.09 7.73 -14.66
CA LEU A 161 0.47 6.92 -15.74
C LEU A 161 -0.11 7.30 -17.11
N ALA A 162 -1.42 7.56 -17.20
CA ALA A 162 -2.06 7.98 -18.44
C ALA A 162 -1.51 9.32 -18.96
N VAL A 163 -1.29 10.28 -18.06
CA VAL A 163 -0.61 11.55 -18.40
C VAL A 163 0.77 11.27 -18.98
N GLN A 164 1.59 10.47 -18.30
CA GLN A 164 2.93 10.14 -18.78
C GLN A 164 2.91 9.46 -20.16
N ALA A 165 2.01 8.51 -20.36
CA ALA A 165 1.84 7.82 -21.63
C ALA A 165 1.50 8.81 -22.76
N ILE A 166 0.52 9.69 -22.55
CA ILE A 166 0.10 10.68 -23.55
C ILE A 166 1.23 11.66 -23.85
N LEU A 167 1.91 12.18 -22.83
CA LEU A 167 3.03 13.10 -23.05
C LEU A 167 4.19 12.43 -23.81
N ALA A 168 4.41 11.12 -23.63
CA ALA A 168 5.42 10.37 -24.37
C ALA A 168 5.09 10.19 -25.87
N THR A 169 3.82 10.33 -26.29
CA THR A 169 3.44 10.26 -27.71
C THR A 169 3.75 11.53 -28.50
N ASN A 170 4.14 12.62 -27.82
CA ASN A 170 4.22 13.97 -28.39
C ASN A 170 2.88 14.53 -28.93
N LEU A 171 1.74 13.90 -28.62
CA LEU A 171 0.40 14.34 -29.03
C LEU A 171 -0.31 15.21 -27.99
N ALA A 172 0.43 15.79 -27.05
CA ALA A 172 -0.15 16.54 -25.93
C ALA A 172 -1.16 17.62 -26.38
N GLY A 173 -0.91 18.27 -27.52
CA GLY A 173 -1.78 19.29 -28.12
C GLY A 173 -3.19 18.80 -28.40
N GLU A 174 -3.35 17.54 -28.86
CA GLU A 174 -4.64 16.93 -29.15
C GLU A 174 -5.45 16.65 -27.88
N PHE A 175 -4.77 16.50 -26.75
CA PHE A 175 -5.37 16.14 -25.46
C PHE A 175 -5.40 17.30 -24.46
N ALA A 176 -5.14 18.54 -24.88
CA ALA A 176 -4.99 19.69 -23.97
C ALA A 176 -6.14 19.85 -22.96
N PRO A 177 -7.44 19.82 -23.33
CA PRO A 177 -8.53 19.95 -22.36
C PRO A 177 -8.56 18.82 -21.31
N MET A 178 -8.17 17.60 -21.71
CA MET A 178 -8.08 16.46 -20.82
C MET A 178 -6.86 16.59 -19.89
N LEU A 179 -5.69 16.92 -20.43
CA LEU A 179 -4.47 17.14 -19.64
C LEU A 179 -4.64 18.25 -18.60
N LYS A 180 -5.39 19.30 -18.92
CA LYS A 180 -5.75 20.36 -17.97
C LYS A 180 -6.58 19.84 -16.79
N LYS A 181 -7.54 18.94 -17.05
CA LYS A 181 -8.32 18.28 -15.99
C LYS A 181 -7.47 17.30 -15.19
N ALA A 182 -6.64 16.50 -15.84
CA ALA A 182 -5.73 15.56 -15.20
C ALA A 182 -4.72 16.29 -14.30
N HIS A 183 -4.16 17.41 -14.76
CA HIS A 183 -3.28 18.26 -13.96
C HIS A 183 -4.00 18.83 -12.73
N SER A 184 -5.24 19.31 -12.89
CA SER A 184 -6.08 19.74 -11.76
C SER A 184 -6.32 18.60 -10.76
N PHE A 185 -6.61 17.40 -11.26
CA PHE A 185 -6.80 16.22 -10.42
C PHE A 185 -5.55 15.83 -9.63
N ILE A 186 -4.39 15.72 -10.29
CA ILE A 186 -3.09 15.44 -9.64
C ILE A 186 -2.79 16.50 -8.57
N LYS A 187 -3.02 17.79 -8.89
CA LYS A 187 -2.87 18.90 -7.95
C LYS A 187 -3.78 18.76 -6.72
N ASN A 188 -5.03 18.39 -6.92
CA ASN A 188 -5.98 18.29 -5.81
C ASN A 188 -5.83 16.99 -5.01
N SER A 189 -5.12 16.01 -5.56
CA SER A 189 -4.91 14.70 -4.93
C SER A 189 -3.66 14.63 -4.05
N GLN A 190 -2.76 15.61 -4.10
CA GLN A 190 -1.61 15.63 -3.21
C GLN A 190 -2.05 15.88 -1.76
N VAL A 191 -1.54 15.07 -0.84
CA VAL A 191 -1.77 15.23 0.60
C VAL A 191 -1.13 16.53 1.08
N ARG A 192 -1.90 17.37 1.78
CA ARG A 192 -1.49 18.74 2.17
C ARG A 192 -1.04 18.86 3.62
N ALA A 193 -1.30 17.87 4.44
CA ALA A 193 -0.94 17.82 5.85
C ALA A 193 -0.73 16.36 6.28
N ASN A 194 0.05 16.17 7.35
CA ASN A 194 0.17 14.86 8.00
C ASN A 194 -1.15 14.47 8.67
N SER A 195 -1.35 13.17 8.93
CA SER A 195 -2.56 12.66 9.60
C SER A 195 -2.67 13.08 11.07
N SER A 196 -1.54 13.39 11.71
CA SER A 196 -1.43 13.90 13.08
C SER A 196 -0.15 14.70 13.27
N ASP A 197 -0.09 15.43 14.38
CA ASP A 197 1.13 16.12 14.83
C ASP A 197 2.18 15.13 15.35
N ASP A 198 1.76 14.12 16.13
CA ASP A 198 2.62 13.00 16.53
C ASP A 198 2.27 11.76 15.70
N LEU A 199 3.13 11.42 14.75
CA LEU A 199 2.96 10.27 13.85
C LEU A 199 3.39 8.95 14.50
N ASN A 200 4.27 9.01 15.51
CA ASN A 200 4.83 7.80 16.13
C ASN A 200 3.80 7.08 16.99
N ASP A 201 2.91 7.82 17.64
CA ASP A 201 1.81 7.29 18.45
C ASP A 201 0.86 6.39 17.65
N TRP A 202 0.78 6.62 16.34
CA TRP A 202 -0.14 5.94 15.43
C TRP A 202 0.55 5.07 14.39
N TYR A 203 1.87 4.93 14.49
CA TYR A 203 2.70 4.19 13.55
C TYR A 203 2.51 4.64 12.09
N ARG A 204 2.29 5.94 11.85
CA ARG A 204 2.14 6.51 10.50
C ARG A 204 3.47 7.09 10.02
N HIS A 205 3.70 7.08 8.71
CA HIS A 205 4.81 7.80 8.08
C HIS A 205 4.41 9.23 7.71
N ILE A 206 5.38 10.13 7.48
CA ILE A 206 5.08 11.48 6.99
C ILE A 206 4.35 11.41 5.65
N SER A 207 3.31 12.21 5.48
CA SER A 207 2.44 12.17 4.29
C SER A 207 2.25 13.53 3.62
N LYS A 208 2.59 14.65 4.27
CA LYS A 208 2.53 15.97 3.65
C LYS A 208 3.42 16.02 2.39
N GLY A 209 2.81 16.25 1.24
CA GLY A 209 3.48 16.26 -0.07
C GLY A 209 3.38 14.95 -0.84
N ALA A 210 2.94 13.88 -0.18
CA ALA A 210 2.76 12.57 -0.79
C ALA A 210 1.53 12.53 -1.70
N TRP A 211 1.45 11.45 -2.46
CA TRP A 211 0.31 11.11 -3.27
C TRP A 211 -0.15 9.67 -2.93
N PRO A 212 -1.45 9.45 -2.71
CA PRO A 212 -2.00 8.13 -2.44
C PRO A 212 -2.22 7.34 -3.73
N PHE A 213 -2.45 6.03 -3.64
CA PHE A 213 -2.81 5.22 -4.81
C PHE A 213 -4.14 5.66 -5.44
N SER A 214 -5.11 6.02 -4.60
CA SER A 214 -6.49 6.30 -4.99
C SER A 214 -6.82 7.80 -4.96
N THR A 215 -7.34 8.31 -3.84
CA THR A 215 -7.89 9.66 -3.68
C THR A 215 -7.28 10.37 -2.47
N PRO A 216 -7.28 11.72 -2.42
CA PRO A 216 -6.71 12.47 -1.29
C PRO A 216 -7.37 12.14 0.06
N ASP A 217 -8.64 11.74 0.06
CA ASP A 217 -9.36 11.36 1.28
C ASP A 217 -8.83 10.06 1.91
N ASN A 218 -8.31 9.11 1.09
CA ASN A 218 -7.67 7.91 1.62
C ASN A 218 -6.36 8.26 2.34
N GLY A 219 -5.60 9.23 1.82
CA GLY A 219 -4.52 9.90 2.55
C GLY A 219 -3.31 9.03 2.93
N TRP A 220 -3.25 7.77 2.49
CA TRP A 220 -2.10 6.90 2.73
C TRP A 220 -0.99 7.20 1.72
N PRO A 221 0.21 7.61 2.17
CA PRO A 221 1.33 7.85 1.26
C PRO A 221 1.81 6.53 0.66
N VAL A 222 2.10 6.50 -0.64
CA VAL A 222 2.75 5.36 -1.30
C VAL A 222 3.96 5.87 -2.07
N SER A 223 5.10 5.19 -1.94
CA SER A 223 6.38 5.66 -2.46
C SER A 223 6.38 5.81 -3.98
N ASP A 224 5.89 4.82 -4.71
CA ASP A 224 5.75 4.85 -6.17
C ASP A 224 4.69 5.84 -6.63
N CYS A 225 3.50 5.87 -6.01
CA CYS A 225 2.45 6.81 -6.35
C CYS A 225 2.92 8.26 -6.14
N THR A 226 3.73 8.49 -5.10
CA THR A 226 4.37 9.79 -4.85
C THR A 226 5.41 10.11 -5.92
N ALA A 227 6.22 9.14 -6.34
CA ALA A 227 7.19 9.34 -7.41
C ALA A 227 6.53 9.59 -8.79
N GLU A 228 5.49 8.84 -9.13
CA GLU A 228 4.75 8.98 -10.39
C GLU A 228 3.90 10.26 -10.41
N GLY A 229 3.28 10.62 -9.28
CA GLY A 229 2.60 11.90 -9.10
C GLY A 229 3.55 13.10 -9.24
N LEU A 230 4.73 13.02 -8.61
CA LEU A 230 5.80 14.01 -8.75
C LEU A 230 6.26 14.14 -10.21
N LYS A 231 6.55 13.01 -10.87
CA LYS A 231 7.01 12.97 -12.26
C LYS A 231 5.95 13.54 -13.22
N ALA A 232 4.69 13.13 -13.09
CA ALA A 232 3.60 13.64 -13.90
C ALA A 232 3.39 15.14 -13.70
N GLY A 233 3.42 15.63 -12.45
CA GLY A 233 3.32 17.06 -12.13
C GLY A 233 4.43 17.89 -12.78
N ILE A 234 5.68 17.40 -12.73
CA ILE A 234 6.83 18.06 -13.37
C ILE A 234 6.74 18.03 -14.90
N LEU A 235 6.26 16.93 -15.49
CA LEU A 235 6.11 16.84 -16.95
C LEU A 235 5.05 17.82 -17.45
N LEU A 236 3.92 17.91 -16.75
CA LEU A 236 2.86 18.87 -17.06
C LEU A 236 3.34 20.31 -16.89
N SER A 237 4.16 20.62 -15.88
CA SER A 237 4.66 21.99 -15.65
C SER A 237 5.57 22.53 -16.76
N ARG A 238 5.98 21.69 -17.73
CA ARG A 238 6.77 22.11 -18.90
C ARG A 238 5.91 22.63 -20.05
N TYR A 239 4.60 22.43 -20.00
CA TYR A 239 3.68 22.89 -21.02
C TYR A 239 3.08 24.26 -20.67
N PRO A 240 2.66 25.05 -21.67
CA PRO A 240 1.98 26.34 -21.45
C PRO A 240 0.74 26.22 -20.55
N SER A 241 0.51 27.21 -19.68
CA SER A 241 -0.57 27.14 -18.68
C SER A 241 -1.97 27.31 -19.28
N ASP A 242 -2.10 27.92 -20.45
CA ASP A 242 -3.34 27.95 -21.24
C ASP A 242 -3.74 26.53 -21.66
N MET A 243 -2.76 25.71 -22.03
CA MET A 243 -2.93 24.32 -22.48
C MET A 243 -3.24 23.36 -21.33
N VAL A 244 -2.40 23.31 -20.29
CA VAL A 244 -2.50 22.29 -19.22
C VAL A 244 -2.87 22.85 -17.84
N GLY A 245 -3.18 24.14 -17.76
CA GLY A 245 -3.46 24.84 -16.51
C GLY A 245 -2.19 25.25 -15.75
N GLU A 246 -2.36 26.09 -14.74
CA GLU A 246 -1.27 26.61 -13.92
C GLU A 246 -0.42 25.50 -13.30
N ALA A 247 0.90 25.69 -13.36
CA ALA A 247 1.88 24.79 -12.76
C ALA A 247 1.69 24.70 -11.24
N MET A 248 2.07 23.55 -10.68
CA MET A 248 2.22 23.43 -9.23
C MET A 248 3.34 24.35 -8.75
N PRO A 249 3.15 25.06 -7.62
CA PRO A 249 4.24 25.81 -7.01
C PRO A 249 5.33 24.85 -6.50
N ALA A 250 6.58 25.32 -6.53
CA ALA A 250 7.76 24.49 -6.32
C ALA A 250 7.85 23.86 -4.92
N ASP A 251 7.34 24.57 -3.90
CA ASP A 251 7.23 24.09 -2.52
C ASP A 251 6.48 22.75 -2.43
N ARG A 252 5.47 22.54 -3.27
CA ARG A 252 4.73 21.28 -3.33
C ARG A 252 5.56 20.12 -3.85
N PHE A 253 6.49 20.39 -4.79
CA PHE A 253 7.44 19.38 -5.24
C PHE A 253 8.50 19.11 -4.17
N TYR A 254 8.91 20.13 -3.41
CA TYR A 254 9.85 19.97 -2.29
C TYR A 254 9.28 19.11 -1.17
N ASP A 255 8.01 19.33 -0.80
CA ASP A 255 7.30 18.48 0.17
C ASP A 255 7.27 17.01 -0.31
N ALA A 256 7.00 16.76 -1.60
CA ALA A 256 6.98 15.41 -2.17
C ALA A 256 8.36 14.73 -2.13
N VAL A 257 9.41 15.47 -2.51
CA VAL A 257 10.80 14.99 -2.44
C VAL A 257 11.20 14.68 -1.00
N ASN A 258 10.74 15.49 -0.03
CA ASN A 258 10.99 15.23 1.38
C ASN A 258 10.38 13.89 1.84
N VAL A 259 9.14 13.61 1.46
CA VAL A 259 8.51 12.30 1.75
C VAL A 259 9.28 11.17 1.09
N ILE A 260 9.59 11.28 -0.21
CA ILE A 260 10.36 10.25 -0.93
C ILE A 260 11.68 9.97 -0.22
N LEU A 261 12.49 10.99 0.06
CA LEU A 261 13.80 10.80 0.72
C LEU A 261 13.67 10.15 2.11
N SER A 262 12.59 10.44 2.85
CA SER A 262 12.34 9.84 4.16
C SER A 262 11.93 8.36 4.13
N LEU A 263 11.52 7.84 2.97
CA LEU A 263 11.10 6.45 2.76
C LEU A 263 12.25 5.54 2.28
N GLN A 264 13.47 6.07 2.15
CA GLN A 264 14.62 5.26 1.74
C GLN A 264 15.08 4.34 2.88
N ASN A 265 15.12 3.03 2.62
CA ASN A 265 15.67 2.06 3.57
C ASN A 265 17.22 2.05 3.53
N LYS A 266 17.85 1.49 4.56
CA LYS A 266 19.32 1.50 4.73
C LYS A 266 20.09 0.89 3.56
N ASN A 267 19.52 -0.14 2.92
CA ASN A 267 20.06 -0.84 1.75
C ASN A 267 19.71 -0.16 0.41
N GLY A 268 19.03 0.99 0.44
CA GLY A 268 18.75 1.84 -0.73
C GLY A 268 17.38 1.65 -1.36
N GLY A 269 16.69 0.54 -1.09
CA GLY A 269 15.39 0.23 -1.66
C GLY A 269 14.22 0.94 -0.97
N PHE A 270 13.11 0.96 -1.69
CA PHE A 270 11.85 1.55 -1.26
C PHE A 270 10.79 0.48 -1.12
N ALA A 271 10.07 0.53 -0.02
CA ALA A 271 8.88 -0.27 0.22
C ALA A 271 7.62 0.50 -0.21
N SER A 272 6.43 -0.03 0.03
CA SER A 272 5.19 0.54 -0.52
C SER A 272 4.73 1.79 0.23
N TYR A 273 4.21 1.63 1.45
CA TYR A 273 3.60 2.71 2.24
C TYR A 273 4.59 3.34 3.23
N GLU A 274 5.49 2.54 3.79
CA GLU A 274 6.34 2.95 4.91
C GLU A 274 7.78 2.43 4.77
N LEU A 275 8.61 2.62 5.80
CA LEU A 275 9.90 1.93 5.89
C LEU A 275 9.71 0.45 6.24
N THR A 276 10.68 -0.38 5.85
CA THR A 276 10.77 -1.74 6.37
C THR A 276 11.17 -1.69 7.85
N ARG A 277 10.18 -1.77 8.73
CA ARG A 277 10.33 -1.55 10.19
C ARG A 277 10.77 -2.78 10.97
N SER A 278 10.89 -3.93 10.33
CA SER A 278 11.32 -5.17 10.99
C SER A 278 12.02 -6.12 10.00
N TYR A 279 12.32 -7.33 10.47
CA TYR A 279 13.13 -8.30 9.76
C TYR A 279 12.28 -9.33 9.01
N ALA A 280 12.78 -9.81 7.87
CA ALA A 280 12.10 -10.80 7.02
C ALA A 280 11.78 -12.13 7.73
N TRP A 281 12.49 -12.50 8.80
CA TRP A 281 12.18 -13.72 9.55
C TRP A 281 10.79 -13.69 10.21
N LEU A 282 10.19 -12.50 10.40
CA LEU A 282 8.81 -12.38 10.88
C LEU A 282 7.80 -13.04 9.94
N GLU A 283 8.14 -13.26 8.66
CA GLU A 283 7.28 -13.99 7.72
C GLU A 283 7.02 -15.43 8.19
N MET A 284 7.86 -16.01 9.05
CA MET A 284 7.60 -17.29 9.70
C MET A 284 6.39 -17.25 10.66
N LEU A 285 5.90 -16.06 11.01
CA LEU A 285 4.72 -15.82 11.85
C LEU A 285 3.49 -15.41 11.03
N ASN A 286 3.54 -15.47 9.70
CA ASN A 286 2.41 -15.17 8.81
C ASN A 286 1.23 -16.13 9.07
N PRO A 287 0.06 -15.64 9.55
CA PRO A 287 -1.11 -16.49 9.83
C PRO A 287 -2.09 -16.63 8.66
N ALA A 288 -1.83 -15.98 7.51
CA ALA A 288 -2.88 -15.71 6.54
C ALA A 288 -3.14 -16.83 5.54
N GLU A 289 -2.31 -17.89 5.52
CA GLU A 289 -2.39 -19.14 4.74
C GLU A 289 -2.48 -18.99 3.21
N SER A 290 -3.26 -18.04 2.69
CA SER A 290 -3.49 -17.76 1.27
C SER A 290 -2.66 -16.60 0.74
N PHE A 291 -1.87 -15.92 1.60
CA PHE A 291 -1.03 -14.78 1.22
C PHE A 291 0.39 -14.94 1.76
N GLY A 292 1.39 -14.51 0.99
CA GLY A 292 2.79 -14.45 1.41
C GLY A 292 3.34 -13.03 1.37
N ASN A 293 4.43 -12.80 2.09
CA ASN A 293 5.12 -11.51 2.20
C ASN A 293 4.23 -10.38 2.75
N ILE A 294 3.51 -10.66 3.84
CA ILE A 294 2.57 -9.70 4.44
C ILE A 294 2.97 -9.18 5.82
N MET A 295 4.05 -9.70 6.42
CA MET A 295 4.39 -9.40 7.81
C MET A 295 5.13 -8.08 8.01
N ILE A 296 5.81 -7.60 6.96
CA ILE A 296 6.51 -6.33 6.92
C ILE A 296 6.29 -5.66 5.56
N ASP A 297 6.55 -4.35 5.48
CA ASP A 297 6.58 -3.66 4.19
C ASP A 297 7.94 -3.93 3.52
N TYR A 298 7.96 -4.91 2.62
CA TYR A 298 9.15 -5.31 1.88
C TYR A 298 9.54 -4.23 0.85
N GLN A 299 10.82 -4.22 0.48
CA GLN A 299 11.31 -3.31 -0.54
C GLN A 299 11.19 -3.93 -1.92
N TYR A 300 10.78 -3.13 -2.88
CA TYR A 300 10.41 -3.59 -4.21
C TYR A 300 11.22 -2.84 -5.28
N VAL A 301 11.58 -3.56 -6.34
CA VAL A 301 12.32 -2.99 -7.49
C VAL A 301 11.44 -1.97 -8.22
N GLU A 302 10.14 -2.23 -8.26
CA GLU A 302 9.09 -1.37 -8.81
C GLU A 302 9.07 0.00 -8.12
N CYS A 303 8.90 -0.01 -6.80
CA CYS A 303 8.87 1.21 -5.99
C CYS A 303 10.19 1.98 -6.09
N THR A 304 11.31 1.25 -6.01
CA THR A 304 12.66 1.83 -6.10
C THR A 304 12.92 2.48 -7.47
N SER A 305 12.49 1.83 -8.56
CA SER A 305 12.64 2.34 -9.93
C SER A 305 11.78 3.58 -10.17
N ALA A 306 10.52 3.57 -9.71
CA ALA A 306 9.63 4.74 -9.80
C ALA A 306 10.25 5.95 -9.10
N VAL A 307 10.78 5.77 -7.89
CA VAL A 307 11.48 6.81 -7.12
C VAL A 307 12.67 7.39 -7.88
N ILE A 308 13.54 6.55 -8.46
CA ILE A 308 14.68 7.04 -9.27
C ILE A 308 14.19 7.94 -10.41
N GLN A 309 13.14 7.53 -11.12
CA GLN A 309 12.60 8.30 -12.24
C GLN A 309 11.99 9.64 -11.81
N GLY A 310 11.23 9.63 -10.70
CA GLY A 310 10.66 10.85 -10.12
C GLY A 310 11.73 11.83 -9.66
N LEU A 311 12.71 11.36 -8.88
CA LEU A 311 13.82 12.16 -8.37
C LEU A 311 14.71 12.70 -9.50
N LYS A 312 14.97 11.90 -10.53
CA LYS A 312 15.72 12.37 -11.72
C LYS A 312 14.98 13.50 -12.43
N SER A 313 13.67 13.35 -12.64
CA SER A 313 12.85 14.39 -13.26
C SER A 313 12.87 15.68 -12.44
N PHE A 314 12.79 15.56 -11.10
CA PHE A 314 12.86 16.68 -10.17
C PHE A 314 14.22 17.37 -10.18
N LYS A 315 15.32 16.62 -10.08
CA LYS A 315 16.69 17.17 -10.13
C LYS A 315 16.93 18.02 -11.38
N LYS A 316 16.37 17.59 -12.53
CA LYS A 316 16.47 18.32 -13.79
C LYS A 316 15.65 19.61 -13.81
N SER A 317 14.45 19.62 -13.20
CA SER A 317 13.56 20.78 -13.21
C SER A 317 13.84 21.80 -12.09
N HIS A 318 14.43 21.36 -10.98
CA HIS A 318 14.70 22.17 -9.79
C HIS A 318 16.17 22.02 -9.35
N PRO A 319 17.14 22.48 -10.17
CA PRO A 319 18.55 22.39 -9.81
C PRO A 319 18.85 23.15 -8.51
N GLY A 320 19.72 22.58 -7.67
CA GLY A 320 20.15 23.19 -6.41
C GLY A 320 19.34 22.81 -5.15
N HIS A 321 18.15 22.22 -5.28
CA HIS A 321 17.38 21.78 -4.10
C HIS A 321 17.78 20.36 -3.67
N ARG A 322 18.47 20.22 -2.51
CA ARG A 322 18.89 18.93 -1.90
C ARG A 322 19.62 17.99 -2.88
N GLN A 323 20.41 18.55 -3.79
CA GLN A 323 20.96 17.82 -4.92
C GLN A 323 21.86 16.65 -4.50
N GLU A 324 22.75 16.86 -3.53
CA GLU A 324 23.67 15.82 -3.03
C GLU A 324 22.91 14.66 -2.38
N GLU A 325 21.88 14.96 -1.59
CA GLU A 325 21.04 13.94 -0.96
C GLU A 325 20.27 13.11 -1.99
N ILE A 326 19.72 13.78 -3.01
CA ILE A 326 19.01 13.13 -4.11
C ILE A 326 19.94 12.23 -4.92
N GLU A 327 21.17 12.70 -5.22
CA GLU A 327 22.18 11.89 -5.91
C GLU A 327 22.58 10.66 -5.10
N SER A 328 22.89 10.84 -3.81
CA SER A 328 23.20 9.74 -2.89
C SER A 328 22.06 8.72 -2.80
N CYS A 329 20.82 9.21 -2.73
CA CYS A 329 19.62 8.39 -2.71
C CYS A 329 19.51 7.54 -3.99
N MET A 330 19.64 8.15 -5.17
CA MET A 330 19.55 7.44 -6.45
C MET A 330 20.66 6.40 -6.62
N VAL A 331 21.89 6.68 -6.20
CA VAL A 331 23.00 5.70 -6.28
C VAL A 331 22.67 4.44 -5.46
N LYS A 332 22.24 4.61 -4.20
CA LYS A 332 21.86 3.47 -3.35
C LYS A 332 20.64 2.70 -3.90
N ALA A 333 19.69 3.41 -4.49
CA ALA A 333 18.53 2.82 -5.11
C ALA A 333 18.90 1.97 -6.35
N ILE A 334 19.86 2.42 -7.15
CA ILE A 334 20.41 1.65 -8.28
C ILE A 334 21.12 0.40 -7.76
N ASP A 335 21.99 0.52 -6.77
CA ASP A 335 22.67 -0.62 -6.12
C ASP A 335 21.66 -1.66 -5.61
N PHE A 336 20.54 -1.22 -5.03
CA PHE A 336 19.47 -2.11 -4.59
C PHE A 336 18.88 -2.89 -5.76
N ILE A 337 18.54 -2.21 -6.86
CA ILE A 337 17.93 -2.89 -8.01
C ILE A 337 18.91 -3.90 -8.64
N GLU A 338 20.18 -3.53 -8.81
CA GLU A 338 21.20 -4.43 -9.36
C GLU A 338 21.38 -5.68 -8.50
N ARG A 339 21.39 -5.53 -7.17
CA ARG A 339 21.51 -6.68 -6.24
C ARG A 339 20.30 -7.61 -6.22
N ASN A 340 19.13 -7.13 -6.64
CA ASN A 340 17.91 -7.93 -6.68
C ASN A 340 17.65 -8.53 -8.07
N GLN A 341 18.57 -8.38 -9.02
CA GLN A 341 18.48 -9.03 -10.32
C GLN A 341 18.70 -10.53 -10.20
N GLN A 342 17.85 -11.33 -10.86
CA GLN A 342 17.99 -12.78 -10.91
C GLN A 342 19.15 -13.18 -11.86
N PRO A 343 19.71 -14.40 -11.72
CA PRO A 343 20.79 -14.86 -12.58
C PRO A 343 20.47 -14.89 -14.09
N ASP A 344 19.19 -14.99 -14.44
CA ASP A 344 18.70 -14.94 -15.84
C ASP A 344 18.52 -13.49 -16.36
N GLY A 345 18.83 -12.49 -15.53
CA GLY A 345 18.70 -11.07 -15.83
C GLY A 345 17.34 -10.47 -15.51
N SER A 346 16.36 -11.26 -15.05
CA SER A 346 15.01 -10.79 -14.75
C SER A 346 14.87 -10.19 -13.35
N TRP A 347 13.78 -9.45 -13.13
CA TRP A 347 13.32 -9.04 -11.81
C TRP A 347 11.90 -9.55 -11.57
N TYR A 348 11.63 -10.03 -10.36
CA TYR A 348 10.31 -10.53 -9.97
C TYR A 348 9.34 -9.37 -9.75
N GLY A 349 8.16 -9.44 -10.40
CA GLY A 349 7.08 -8.49 -10.20
C GLY A 349 6.17 -8.88 -9.05
N SER A 350 6.09 -8.02 -8.04
CA SER A 350 5.25 -8.16 -6.86
C SER A 350 3.90 -7.44 -7.02
N TRP A 351 3.89 -6.32 -7.75
CA TRP A 351 2.69 -5.49 -7.94
C TRP A 351 2.10 -5.58 -9.37
N GLY A 352 2.69 -6.41 -10.24
CA GLY A 352 2.23 -6.67 -11.60
C GLY A 352 2.76 -8.00 -12.14
N VAL A 353 1.99 -8.68 -12.99
CA VAL A 353 2.23 -10.08 -13.38
C VAL A 353 3.18 -10.20 -14.57
N CYS A 354 4.29 -10.95 -14.50
CA CYS A 354 5.17 -11.07 -13.34
C CYS A 354 6.58 -10.60 -13.74
N PHE A 355 7.27 -11.26 -14.68
CA PHE A 355 8.61 -10.85 -15.11
C PHE A 355 8.62 -9.85 -16.30
N HIS A 356 7.63 -9.91 -17.19
CA HIS A 356 7.62 -9.13 -18.45
C HIS A 356 7.44 -7.63 -18.23
N VAL A 357 6.54 -7.25 -17.31
CA VAL A 357 6.24 -5.84 -17.00
C VAL A 357 7.49 -5.11 -16.52
N TRP A 358 8.37 -5.78 -15.77
CA TRP A 358 9.47 -5.12 -15.05
C TRP A 358 10.79 -5.10 -15.80
N ASN A 359 11.03 -6.08 -16.67
CA ASN A 359 12.09 -5.95 -17.68
C ASN A 359 11.88 -4.67 -18.52
N MET A 360 10.62 -4.30 -18.83
CA MET A 360 10.29 -3.09 -19.59
C MET A 360 10.43 -1.79 -18.77
N VAL A 361 9.97 -1.77 -17.51
CA VAL A 361 10.06 -0.58 -16.63
C VAL A 361 11.52 -0.25 -16.30
N TRP A 362 12.37 -1.26 -16.10
CA TRP A 362 13.78 -1.04 -15.81
C TRP A 362 14.60 -0.62 -17.04
N SER A 363 14.32 -1.21 -18.22
CA SER A 363 14.95 -0.79 -19.48
C SER A 363 14.84 0.73 -19.69
N LYS A 364 13.70 1.34 -19.31
CA LYS A 364 13.50 2.80 -19.37
C LYS A 364 14.26 3.59 -18.28
N GLY A 365 14.33 3.07 -17.05
CA GLY A 365 15.07 3.70 -15.95
C GLY A 365 16.58 3.69 -16.18
N ALA A 366 17.14 2.52 -16.49
CA ALA A 366 18.57 2.30 -16.74
C ALA A 366 19.07 3.00 -18.01
N CYS A 367 18.36 2.90 -19.15
CA CYS A 367 18.77 3.59 -20.39
C CYS A 367 18.84 5.12 -20.23
N SER A 368 18.01 5.69 -19.36
CA SER A 368 18.05 7.14 -19.11
C SER A 368 19.31 7.55 -18.33
N TRP A 369 19.79 6.73 -17.40
CA TRP A 369 20.91 7.01 -16.47
C TRP A 369 22.27 6.58 -17.03
N TRP A 370 22.31 5.49 -17.79
CA TRP A 370 23.54 5.00 -18.41
C TRP A 370 24.16 5.96 -19.44
N LYS A 371 23.37 6.87 -20.03
CA LYS A 371 23.89 7.93 -20.91
C LYS A 371 24.75 8.97 -20.17
N ASP A 372 24.64 9.06 -18.84
CA ASP A 372 25.29 10.08 -18.01
C ASP A 372 26.46 9.51 -17.15
N LEU A 373 26.79 8.21 -17.28
CA LEU A 373 27.88 7.56 -16.53
C LEU A 373 29.22 7.57 -17.31
N PRO A 374 30.38 7.79 -16.64
CA PRO A 374 31.69 7.58 -17.24
C PRO A 374 31.89 6.13 -17.70
N LYS A 375 32.44 5.94 -18.91
CA LYS A 375 32.57 4.67 -19.67
C LYS A 375 33.36 3.50 -19.02
N GLN A 376 33.61 3.46 -17.71
CA GLN A 376 34.60 2.55 -17.11
C GLN A 376 34.08 1.29 -16.40
N LEU A 377 32.79 0.97 -16.48
CA LEU A 377 32.26 -0.27 -15.90
C LEU A 377 31.75 -1.18 -17.04
N GLU A 378 32.46 -2.28 -17.27
CA GLU A 378 32.05 -3.36 -18.16
C GLU A 378 30.86 -4.09 -17.53
N TYR A 379 29.69 -4.05 -18.18
CA TYR A 379 28.48 -4.76 -17.75
C TYR A 379 28.08 -5.80 -18.82
N SER A 380 27.44 -6.89 -18.36
CA SER A 380 27.21 -8.13 -19.11
C SER A 380 26.36 -7.97 -20.38
N ASP A 381 26.64 -8.82 -21.37
CA ASP A 381 26.08 -8.77 -22.74
C ASP A 381 24.55 -8.94 -22.83
N SER A 382 23.88 -9.46 -21.80
CA SER A 382 22.41 -9.57 -21.76
C SER A 382 21.69 -8.22 -21.69
N LEU A 383 22.39 -7.14 -21.30
CA LEU A 383 21.84 -5.79 -21.13
C LEU A 383 21.89 -4.92 -22.40
N ARG A 384 22.67 -5.32 -23.42
CA ARG A 384 22.78 -4.58 -24.70
C ARG A 384 21.58 -4.75 -25.61
N ILE A 385 20.83 -5.84 -25.48
CA ILE A 385 19.76 -6.20 -26.42
C ILE A 385 18.51 -5.33 -26.25
N LEU A 386 18.25 -4.78 -25.06
CA LEU A 386 17.06 -3.94 -24.79
C LEU A 386 17.30 -2.43 -24.98
N ALA A 387 18.56 -1.97 -25.01
CA ALA A 387 18.88 -0.55 -25.19
C ALA A 387 18.77 -0.08 -26.67
N VAL A 388 18.71 -1.01 -27.62
CA VAL A 388 18.69 -0.70 -29.06
C VAL A 388 17.26 -0.45 -29.59
N GLU A 389 16.21 -0.88 -28.88
CA GLU A 389 14.82 -0.77 -29.36
C GLU A 389 14.05 0.47 -28.88
N THR A 390 14.67 1.38 -28.12
CA THR A 390 14.02 2.63 -27.66
C THR A 390 14.79 3.90 -28.05
N ALA A 391 15.40 3.91 -29.23
CA ALA A 391 15.97 5.11 -29.84
C ALA A 391 14.93 5.91 -30.63
#